data_AF-A0A7R9QVS5-F1
#
_entry.id   AF-A0A7R9QVS5-F1
#
_cell.length_a   1.000
_cell.length_b   1.000
_cell.length_c   1.000
_cell.angle_alpha   90.00
_cell.angle_beta   90.00
_cell.angle_gamma   90.00
#
_symmetry.space_group_name_H-M   'P 1'
#
loop_
_entity.id
_entity.type
_entity.pdbx_description
1 polymer ?
#
loop_
_entity_poly.entity_id
_entity_poly.type
_entity_poly.pdbx_seq_one_letter_code
_entity_poly.pdbx_strand_id
1 'polypeptide(L)'
;MFFDTSVVSACNSNWILNVLFVSNYISSDQTCMFWSWSVPAILQLALIAPAFMIILIKNFRTGLGAIIMGHIMFMVIEFYRFYSNGFVKQLSFDDIAATNNPINEFLQKIQGCHQNMEPIWEAWHLDTCAILF
;
A
#
# COMPACT_ATOMS: atom_id res chain seq x y z
N MET A 1 20.37 5.72 -8.66
CA MET A 1 19.31 5.83 -7.63
C MET A 1 18.16 6.56 -8.27
N PHE A 2 17.16 5.81 -8.74
CA PHE A 2 16.02 6.34 -9.47
C PHE A 2 14.98 6.78 -8.45
N PHE A 3 14.73 8.08 -8.35
CA PHE A 3 13.55 8.56 -7.64
C PHE A 3 12.38 8.38 -8.61
N ASP A 4 11.50 7.43 -8.30
CA ASP A 4 10.25 7.26 -9.05
C ASP A 4 9.51 8.60 -9.09
N THR A 5 9.19 9.07 -10.29
CA THR A 5 8.52 10.36 -10.50
C THR A 5 7.14 10.42 -9.84
N SER A 6 6.52 9.25 -9.62
CA SER A 6 5.28 9.07 -8.86
C SER A 6 5.44 9.37 -7.37
N VAL A 7 6.61 9.10 -6.79
CA VAL A 7 6.91 9.39 -5.38
C VAL A 7 7.10 10.90 -5.20
N VAL A 8 7.79 11.55 -6.14
CA VAL A 8 8.02 13.00 -6.12
C VAL A 8 6.71 13.77 -6.23
N SER A 9 5.78 13.35 -7.09
CA SER A 9 4.48 14.01 -7.23
C SER A 9 3.59 13.83 -6.00
N ALA A 10 3.54 12.63 -5.42
CA ALA A 10 2.81 12.38 -4.16
C ALA A 10 3.38 13.21 -2.99
N CYS A 11 4.71 13.34 -2.93
CA CYS A 11 5.37 14.15 -1.92
C CYS A 11 5.07 15.64 -2.08
N ASN A 12 5.11 16.16 -3.30
CA ASN A 12 4.83 17.57 -3.58
C ASN A 12 3.32 17.92 -3.44
N SER A 13 2.43 16.95 -3.57
CA SER A 13 1.00 17.15 -3.28
C SER A 13 0.70 17.14 -1.78
N ASN A 14 1.45 16.37 -0.99
CA ASN A 14 1.16 16.11 0.43
C ASN A 14 2.24 16.65 1.40
N TRP A 15 3.15 17.51 0.93
CA TRP A 15 4.28 17.99 1.74
C TRP A 15 3.82 18.69 3.03
N ILE A 16 2.73 19.47 2.95
CA ILE A 16 2.13 20.16 4.09
C ILE A 16 1.68 19.15 5.16
N LEU A 17 1.07 18.03 4.74
CA LEU A 17 0.58 17.00 5.66
C LEU A 17 1.73 16.24 6.34
N ASN A 18 2.86 16.09 5.65
CA ASN A 18 4.07 15.50 6.21
C ASN A 18 4.74 16.45 7.21
N VAL A 19 4.80 17.76 6.90
CA VAL A 19 5.35 18.78 7.83
C VAL A 19 4.46 18.96 9.07
N LEU A 20 3.14 18.89 8.90
CA LEU A 20 2.18 18.97 10.00
C LEU A 20 2.04 17.65 10.78
N PHE A 21 2.79 16.60 10.43
CA PHE A 21 2.76 15.30 11.10
C PHE A 21 1.33 14.69 11.17
N VAL A 22 0.53 14.87 10.11
CA VAL A 22 -0.84 14.32 9.99
C VAL A 22 -1.01 13.39 8.79
N SER A 23 0.06 13.15 8.03
CA SER A 23 0.04 12.27 6.85
C SER A 23 -0.44 10.84 7.16
N ASN A 24 -0.25 10.37 8.40
CA ASN A 24 -0.74 9.06 8.87
C ASN A 24 -2.26 8.89 8.87
N TYR A 25 -3.02 9.99 8.94
CA TYR A 25 -4.47 9.97 9.04
C TYR A 25 -5.15 10.40 7.74
N ILE A 26 -4.57 11.38 7.03
CA ILE A 26 -5.22 11.99 5.86
C ILE A 26 -4.79 11.31 4.56
N SER A 27 -3.51 10.91 4.46
CA SER A 27 -2.93 10.39 3.21
C SER A 27 -2.15 9.10 3.47
N SER A 28 -2.75 8.15 4.20
CA SER A 28 -2.10 6.86 4.52
C SER A 28 -1.71 6.06 3.27
N ASP A 29 -2.42 6.27 2.18
CA ASP A 29 -2.26 5.54 0.92
C ASP A 29 -1.24 6.22 -0.03
N GLN A 30 -0.81 7.45 0.29
CA GLN A 30 0.13 8.25 -0.51
C GLN A 30 1.26 8.81 0.36
N THR A 31 1.95 7.93 1.08
CA THR A 31 3.13 8.32 1.88
C THR A 31 4.30 8.68 0.96
N CYS A 32 4.93 9.84 1.18
CA CYS A 32 6.10 10.29 0.42
C CYS A 32 7.28 9.32 0.54
N MET A 33 7.47 8.70 1.71
CA MET A 33 8.44 7.63 1.91
C MET A 33 7.86 6.59 2.85
N PHE A 34 8.27 5.33 2.71
CA PHE A 34 7.84 4.26 3.60
C PHE A 34 8.11 4.54 5.08
N TRP A 35 9.09 5.37 5.43
CA TRP A 35 9.42 5.70 6.83
C TRP A 35 8.77 7.00 7.32
N SER A 36 8.10 7.75 6.44
CA SER A 36 7.55 9.06 6.80
C SER A 36 6.41 8.97 7.80
N TRP A 37 5.81 7.79 7.99
CA TRP A 37 4.75 7.58 8.97
C TRP A 37 5.26 7.46 10.41
N SER A 38 6.50 7.02 10.63
CA SER A 38 7.00 6.76 11.99
C SER A 38 7.33 8.06 12.74
N VAL A 39 7.81 9.10 12.06
CA VAL A 39 8.17 10.38 12.68
C VAL A 39 6.93 11.10 13.28
N PRO A 40 5.82 11.28 12.54
CA PRO A 40 4.58 11.78 13.12
C PRO A 40 4.07 10.98 14.32
N ALA A 41 4.18 9.65 14.26
CA ALA A 41 3.72 8.77 15.33
C ALA A 41 4.51 8.99 16.63
N ILE A 42 5.85 9.14 16.54
CA ILE A 42 6.70 9.43 17.69
C ILE A 42 6.34 10.78 18.31
N LEU A 43 6.09 11.81 17.51
CA LEU A 43 5.69 13.14 17.99
C LEU A 43 4.35 13.08 18.74
N GLN A 44 3.35 12.41 18.17
CA GLN A 44 2.03 12.25 18.78
C GLN A 44 2.11 11.49 20.11
N LEU A 45 2.91 10.42 20.17
CA LEU A 45 3.16 9.70 21.41
C LEU A 45 3.88 10.55 22.44
N ALA A 46 4.86 11.37 22.02
CA ALA A 46 5.56 12.29 22.91
C ALA A 46 4.64 13.39 23.48
N LEU A 47 3.59 13.79 22.75
CA LEU A 47 2.59 14.74 23.24
C LEU A 47 1.60 14.10 24.22
N ILE A 48 1.25 12.83 24.03
CA ILE A 48 0.26 12.12 24.86
C ILE A 48 0.92 11.50 26.11
N ALA A 49 2.19 11.09 26.04
CA ALA A 49 2.92 10.47 27.15
C ALA A 49 2.94 11.27 28.46
N PRO A 50 3.10 12.62 28.47
CA PRO A 50 3.04 13.42 29.70
C PRO A 50 1.69 13.30 30.40
N ALA A 51 0.59 13.21 29.65
CA ALA A 51 -0.74 13.06 30.23
C ALA A 51 -0.88 11.71 30.98
N PHE A 52 -0.41 10.62 30.37
CA PHE A 52 -0.37 9.32 31.03
C PHE A 52 0.56 9.32 32.25
N MET A 53 1.71 9.99 32.17
CA MET A 53 2.65 10.13 33.29
C MET A 53 2.04 10.92 34.45
N ILE A 54 1.32 12.02 34.19
CA ILE A 54 0.63 12.79 35.24
C ILE A 54 -0.41 11.92 35.97
N ILE A 55 -1.19 11.13 35.22
CA ILE A 55 -2.18 10.20 35.81
C ILE A 55 -1.48 9.13 36.65
N LEU A 56 -0.36 8.60 36.16
CA LEU A 56 0.44 7.58 36.84
C LEU A 56 1.04 8.09 38.15
N ILE A 57 1.58 9.32 38.15
CA ILE A 57 2.13 9.96 39.35
C ILE A 57 1.02 10.22 40.37
N LYS A 58 -0.17 10.65 39.92
CA LYS A 58 -1.29 10.95 40.83
C LYS A 58 -1.89 9.70 41.46
N ASN A 59 -2.00 8.61 40.70
CA ASN A 59 -2.55 7.34 41.15
C ASN A 59 -1.98 6.18 40.30
N PHE A 60 -1.04 5.42 40.87
CA PHE A 60 -0.32 4.36 40.16
C PHE A 60 -1.23 3.30 39.54
N ARG A 61 -2.26 2.82 40.28
CA ARG A 61 -3.18 1.78 39.79
C ARG A 61 -4.00 2.24 38.58
N THR A 62 -4.52 3.46 38.62
CA THR A 62 -5.33 4.00 37.51
C THR A 62 -4.47 4.39 36.33
N GLY A 63 -3.26 4.92 36.56
CA GLY A 63 -2.32 5.23 35.47
C GLY A 63 -1.85 3.97 34.74
N LEU A 64 -1.53 2.91 35.48
CA LEU A 64 -1.15 1.63 34.88
C LEU A 64 -2.29 1.06 34.04
N GLY A 65 -3.52 1.09 34.55
CA GLY A 65 -4.72 0.69 33.79
C GLY A 65 -4.91 1.53 32.52
N ALA A 66 -4.74 2.85 32.60
CA ALA A 66 -4.86 3.74 31.45
C ALA A 66 -3.82 3.46 30.36
N ILE A 67 -2.57 3.19 30.74
CA ILE A 67 -1.50 2.84 29.79
C ILE A 67 -1.80 1.50 29.10
N ILE A 68 -2.17 0.46 29.87
CA ILE A 68 -2.48 -0.86 29.30
C ILE A 68 -3.68 -0.78 28.36
N MET A 69 -4.76 -0.12 28.77
CA MET A 69 -5.94 0.07 27.91
C MET A 69 -5.60 0.88 26.66
N GLY A 70 -4.80 1.95 26.78
CA GLY A 70 -4.34 2.74 25.65
C GLY A 70 -3.54 1.91 24.64
N HIS A 71 -2.66 1.03 25.11
CA HIS A 71 -1.90 0.13 24.25
C HIS A 71 -2.79 -0.90 23.55
N ILE A 72 -3.74 -1.52 24.27
CA ILE A 72 -4.69 -2.46 23.67
C ILE A 72 -5.55 -1.77 22.62
N MET A 73 -6.06 -0.57 22.91
CA MET A 73 -6.83 0.21 21.93
C MET A 73 -6.01 0.51 20.68
N PHE A 74 -4.74 0.91 20.84
CA PHE A 74 -3.86 1.16 19.70
C PHE A 74 -3.67 -0.08 18.82
N MET A 75 -3.43 -1.26 19.43
CA MET A 75 -3.35 -2.52 18.68
C MET A 75 -4.65 -2.85 17.94
N VAL A 76 -5.81 -2.67 18.57
CA VAL A 76 -7.11 -2.95 17.95
C VAL A 76 -7.37 -2.03 16.75
N ILE A 77 -7.04 -0.74 16.87
CA ILE A 77 -7.21 0.23 15.78
C ILE A 77 -6.33 -0.14 14.59
N GLU A 78 -5.04 -0.41 14.82
CA GLU A 78 -4.13 -0.77 13.74
C GLU A 78 -4.48 -2.13 13.12
N PHE A 79 -4.92 -3.10 13.92
CA PHE A 79 -5.45 -4.37 13.41
C PHE A 79 -6.68 -4.15 12.51
N TYR A 80 -7.61 -3.28 12.92
CA TYR A 80 -8.78 -2.94 12.11
C TYR A 80 -8.39 -2.27 10.79
N ARG A 81 -7.45 -1.31 10.83
CA ARG A 81 -6.93 -0.67 9.61
C ARG A 81 -6.23 -1.65 8.68
N PHE A 82 -5.45 -2.57 9.25
CA PHE A 82 -4.79 -3.62 8.47
C PHE A 82 -5.81 -4.54 7.80
N TYR A 83 -6.85 -4.96 8.52
CA TYR A 83 -7.92 -5.77 7.96
C TYR A 83 -8.69 -5.03 6.85
N SER A 84 -9.06 -3.76 7.07
CA SER A 84 -9.81 -2.98 6.08
C SER A 84 -9.01 -2.64 4.83
N ASN A 85 -7.73 -2.27 4.99
CA ASN A 85 -6.92 -1.74 3.89
C ASN A 85 -6.07 -2.82 3.21
N GLY A 86 -5.60 -3.82 3.95
CA GLY A 86 -4.72 -4.87 3.43
C GLY A 86 -5.50 -6.08 2.89
N PHE A 87 -6.50 -6.56 3.63
CA PHE A 87 -7.22 -7.78 3.25
C PHE A 87 -8.31 -7.53 2.19
N VAL A 88 -9.15 -6.50 2.39
CA VAL A 88 -10.28 -6.23 1.48
C VAL A 88 -9.82 -5.68 0.12
N LYS A 89 -8.80 -4.80 0.08
CA LYS A 89 -8.29 -4.27 -1.20
C LYS A 89 -7.58 -5.33 -2.03
N GLN A 90 -6.84 -6.26 -1.40
CA GLN A 90 -6.16 -7.34 -2.13
C GLN A 90 -7.18 -8.31 -2.75
N LEU A 91 -8.21 -8.71 -2.00
CA LEU A 91 -9.31 -9.50 -2.55
C LEU A 91 -10.05 -8.75 -3.68
N SER A 92 -10.26 -7.44 -3.55
CA SER A 92 -10.93 -6.64 -4.58
C SER A 92 -10.11 -6.44 -5.86
N PHE A 93 -8.78 -6.38 -5.80
CA PHE A 93 -7.93 -6.14 -6.99
C PHE A 93 -7.37 -7.43 -7.58
N ASP A 94 -7.07 -8.46 -6.79
CA ASP A 94 -6.57 -9.74 -7.30
C ASP A 94 -7.70 -10.59 -7.90
N ASP A 95 -8.94 -10.53 -7.39
CA ASP A 95 -10.05 -11.26 -8.03
C ASP A 95 -10.47 -10.61 -9.36
N ILE A 96 -10.29 -9.29 -9.50
CA ILE A 96 -10.52 -8.57 -10.77
C ILE A 96 -9.31 -8.72 -11.71
N ALA A 97 -8.08 -8.71 -11.20
CA ALA A 97 -6.87 -8.95 -11.99
C ALA A 97 -6.72 -10.42 -12.43
N ALA A 98 -7.15 -11.39 -11.61
CA ALA A 98 -7.24 -12.80 -11.98
C ALA A 98 -8.40 -13.08 -12.96
N THR A 99 -9.38 -12.18 -13.05
CA THR A 99 -10.40 -12.17 -14.11
C THR A 99 -9.91 -11.51 -15.41
N ASN A 100 -8.68 -10.99 -15.43
CA ASN A 100 -7.92 -10.74 -16.65
C ASN A 100 -6.84 -11.81 -16.80
N ASN A 101 -7.34 -13.05 -16.78
CA ASN A 101 -6.72 -14.32 -17.10
C ASN A 101 -5.40 -14.17 -17.90
N PRO A 102 -4.27 -14.77 -17.49
CA PRO A 102 -3.05 -14.85 -18.32
C PRO A 102 -3.32 -15.51 -19.70
N ILE A 103 -4.45 -16.22 -19.83
CA ILE A 103 -4.98 -16.68 -21.11
C ILE A 103 -5.40 -15.50 -22.00
N ASN A 104 -5.94 -14.39 -21.49
CA ASN A 104 -6.34 -13.25 -22.31
C ASN A 104 -5.14 -12.48 -22.87
N GLU A 105 -4.03 -12.39 -22.13
CA GLU A 105 -2.76 -11.86 -22.65
C GLU A 105 -2.19 -12.78 -23.74
N PHE A 106 -2.22 -14.10 -23.52
CA PHE A 106 -1.82 -15.10 -24.51
C PHE A 106 -2.73 -15.10 -25.75
N LEU A 107 -4.06 -14.95 -25.57
CA LEU A 107 -5.05 -14.88 -26.63
C LEU A 107 -4.94 -13.58 -27.43
N GLN A 108 -4.62 -12.44 -26.81
CA GLN A 108 -4.32 -11.20 -27.52
C GLN A 108 -3.06 -11.34 -28.39
N LYS A 109 -2.03 -12.03 -27.88
CA LYS A 109 -0.81 -12.33 -28.64
C LYS A 109 -1.10 -13.25 -29.84
N ILE A 110 -1.93 -14.28 -29.65
CA ILE A 110 -2.38 -15.17 -30.73
C ILE A 110 -3.27 -14.44 -31.75
N GLN A 111 -4.20 -13.59 -31.30
CA GLN A 111 -5.07 -12.81 -32.19
C GLN A 111 -4.27 -11.77 -33.00
N GLY A 112 -3.20 -11.22 -32.44
CA GLY A 112 -2.25 -10.36 -33.16
C GLY A 112 -1.51 -11.06 -34.30
N CYS A 113 -1.19 -12.36 -34.15
CA CYS A 113 -0.63 -13.17 -35.24
C CYS A 113 -1.66 -13.52 -36.32
N HIS A 114 -2.95 -13.56 -35.98
CA HIS A 114 -4.01 -13.91 -36.92
C HIS A 114 -4.39 -12.76 -37.87
N GLN A 115 -4.25 -11.49 -37.46
CA GLN A 115 -4.68 -10.34 -38.29
C GLN A 115 -3.66 -9.89 -39.35
N ASN A 116 -2.42 -10.39 -39.31
CA ASN A 116 -1.37 -10.06 -40.29
C ASN A 116 -1.20 -11.12 -41.40
N MET A 117 -2.15 -12.04 -41.57
CA MET A 117 -2.12 -13.01 -42.66
C MET A 117 -2.75 -12.44 -43.94
N GLU A 118 -1.93 -11.76 -44.75
CA GLU A 118 -2.11 -11.77 -46.22
C GLU A 118 -1.36 -12.98 -46.83
N PRO A 119 -1.83 -13.54 -47.97
CA PRO A 119 -1.52 -14.92 -48.35
C PRO A 119 -0.29 -14.99 -49.26
N ILE A 120 0.90 -15.22 -48.70
CA ILE A 120 2.14 -15.33 -49.50
C ILE A 120 3.03 -16.50 -49.02
N TRP A 121 2.58 -17.71 -49.37
CA TRP A 121 3.34 -18.85 -49.93
C TRP A 121 4.77 -19.28 -49.50
N GLU A 122 5.29 -19.08 -48.28
CA GLU A 122 6.49 -19.86 -47.85
C GLU A 122 6.39 -20.54 -46.48
N ALA A 123 6.65 -21.85 -46.52
CA ALA A 123 6.34 -22.87 -45.53
C ALA A 123 7.45 -23.12 -44.49
N TRP A 124 8.09 -22.10 -43.90
CA TRP A 124 9.29 -22.35 -43.08
C TRP A 124 9.44 -21.61 -41.74
N HIS A 125 8.36 -21.09 -41.13
CA HIS A 125 8.45 -20.48 -39.79
C HIS A 125 7.29 -20.79 -38.84
N LEU A 126 6.78 -22.02 -38.86
CA LEU A 126 5.86 -22.52 -37.82
C LEU A 126 6.53 -22.73 -36.45
N ASP A 127 7.87 -22.73 -36.38
CA ASP A 127 8.61 -23.00 -35.14
C ASP A 127 8.92 -21.74 -34.31
N THR A 128 8.73 -20.53 -34.86
CA THR A 128 9.21 -19.30 -34.19
C THR A 128 8.25 -18.74 -33.13
N CYS A 129 7.00 -19.22 -33.04
CA CYS A 129 6.03 -18.73 -32.05
C CYS A 129 5.96 -19.54 -30.76
N ALA A 130 6.47 -20.78 -30.73
CA ALA A 130 6.37 -21.66 -29.54
C ALA A 130 7.61 -21.63 -28.63
N ILE A 131 8.70 -20.94 -29.03
CA ILE A 131 10.02 -21.02 -28.36
C ILE A 131 10.31 -19.79 -27.48
N LEU A 132 9.36 -18.88 -27.29
CA LEU A 132 9.46 -17.81 -26.29
C LEU A 132 8.57 -18.12 -25.08
N PHE A 133 8.96 -19.19 -24.37
CA PHE A 133 8.81 -19.30 -22.92
C PHE A 133 9.95 -18.51 -22.25
#